data_AF-A0A359E2Z2-F1
#
_entry.id   AF-A0A359E2Z2-F1
#
_cell.length_a   1.000
_cell.length_b   1.000
_cell.length_c   1.000
_cell.angle_alpha   90.00
_cell.angle_beta   90.00
_cell.angle_gamma   90.00
#
_symmetry.space_group_name_H-M   'P 1'
#
loop_
_entity.id
_entity.type
_entity.pdbx_description
1 polymer ?
#
loop_
_entity_poly.entity_id
_entity_poly.type
_entity_poly.pdbx_seq_one_letter_code
_entity_poly.pdbx_strand_id
1 'polypeptide(L)'
;KMYPSSNRFQQEPFGVQRIREVVDAEKPDLVFVNNDAWIVNQLYSQIKDFHGEGRFKFIAYMPMDSYAWTGCLADHSNSWDGIVVYTEFGAAEFHAAGITKPVTVIPHGITEGQFYPMDKIECRKKLNIPQDSFVVFNGNRNQARKRIDIT
;
A
#
# COMPACT_ATOMS: atom_id res chain seq x y z
N LYS A 1 1.60 -7.99 -18.94
CA LYS A 1 0.33 -8.76 -18.95
C LYS A 1 -0.44 -8.43 -17.67
N MET A 2 -1.77 -8.48 -17.67
CA MET A 2 -2.58 -8.24 -16.46
C MET A 2 -3.12 -9.58 -15.95
N TYR A 3 -2.90 -9.86 -14.67
CA TYR A 3 -3.39 -11.04 -13.99
C TYR A 3 -4.42 -10.62 -12.94
N PRO A 4 -5.72 -10.89 -13.16
CA PRO A 4 -6.73 -10.62 -12.12
C PRO A 4 -6.48 -11.53 -10.91
N SER A 5 -6.87 -11.09 -9.71
CA SER A 5 -6.76 -11.89 -8.49
C SER A 5 -7.53 -13.23 -8.56
N SER A 6 -8.47 -13.36 -9.51
CA SER A 6 -9.32 -14.52 -9.79
C SER A 6 -10.31 -14.83 -8.66
N ASN A 7 -11.57 -14.48 -8.89
CA ASN A 7 -12.70 -14.76 -8.00
C ASN A 7 -13.40 -16.10 -8.31
N ARG A 8 -12.89 -16.91 -9.25
CA ARG A 8 -13.63 -18.11 -9.71
C ARG A 8 -13.85 -19.14 -8.60
N PHE A 9 -12.98 -19.19 -7.58
CA PHE A 9 -13.10 -20.08 -6.42
C PHE A 9 -12.50 -19.49 -5.12
N GLN A 10 -12.30 -18.17 -5.07
CA GLN A 10 -11.57 -17.50 -3.98
C GLN A 10 -12.46 -16.48 -3.28
N GLN A 11 -12.41 -16.47 -1.95
CA GLN A 11 -13.16 -15.50 -1.14
C GLN A 11 -12.38 -14.20 -0.88
N GLU A 12 -11.06 -14.22 -1.05
CA GLU A 12 -10.20 -13.08 -0.74
C GLU A 12 -9.82 -12.32 -2.03
N PRO A 13 -9.86 -10.96 -2.04
CA PRO A 13 -9.72 -10.17 -3.27
C PRO A 13 -8.28 -9.82 -3.68
N PHE A 14 -7.28 -10.18 -2.88
CA PHE A 14 -5.90 -9.69 -2.94
C PHE A 14 -4.95 -10.58 -3.78
N GLY A 15 -5.42 -11.74 -4.27
CA GLY A 15 -4.65 -12.59 -5.19
C GLY A 15 -3.57 -13.44 -4.52
N VAL A 16 -3.71 -13.68 -3.21
CA VAL A 16 -2.84 -14.54 -2.39
C VAL A 16 -2.68 -15.91 -3.04
N GLN A 17 -3.77 -16.55 -3.42
CA GLN A 17 -3.70 -17.89 -4.03
C GLN A 17 -3.25 -17.87 -5.50
N ARG A 18 -3.13 -16.68 -6.12
CA ARG A 18 -2.77 -16.53 -7.53
C ARG A 18 -1.30 -16.22 -7.75
N ILE A 19 -0.65 -15.54 -6.79
CA ILE A 19 0.72 -15.05 -6.95
C ILE A 19 1.72 -16.16 -7.28
N ARG A 20 1.55 -17.36 -6.71
CA ARG A 20 2.46 -18.50 -6.96
C ARG A 20 2.49 -18.92 -8.42
N GLU A 21 1.31 -19.11 -9.03
CA GLU A 21 1.20 -19.48 -10.44
C GLU A 21 1.77 -18.39 -11.36
N VAL A 22 1.50 -17.12 -11.04
CA VAL A 22 2.01 -15.99 -11.84
C VAL A 22 3.52 -15.90 -11.79
N VAL A 23 4.12 -16.05 -10.60
CA VAL A 23 5.58 -16.02 -10.43
C VAL A 23 6.23 -17.22 -11.13
N ASP A 24 5.61 -18.39 -11.09
CA ASP A 24 6.16 -19.57 -11.76
C ASP A 24 6.12 -19.46 -13.29
N ALA A 25 5.03 -18.89 -13.83
CA ALA A 25 4.84 -18.70 -15.26
C ALA A 25 5.68 -17.55 -15.83
N GLU A 26 5.70 -16.39 -15.17
CA GLU A 26 6.39 -15.20 -15.68
C GLU A 26 7.88 -15.17 -15.32
N LYS A 27 8.31 -15.91 -14.29
CA LYS A 27 9.70 -15.96 -13.79
C LYS A 27 10.32 -14.56 -13.66
N PRO A 28 9.68 -13.66 -12.88
CA PRO A 28 10.14 -12.28 -12.78
C PRO A 28 11.47 -12.19 -12.04
N ASP A 29 12.31 -11.20 -12.36
CA ASP A 29 13.51 -10.89 -11.56
C ASP A 29 13.14 -10.19 -10.24
N LEU A 30 11.97 -9.55 -10.18
CA LEU A 30 11.48 -8.77 -9.04
C LEU A 30 9.98 -9.00 -8.83
N VAL A 31 9.62 -9.30 -7.60
CA VAL A 31 8.25 -9.24 -7.09
C VAL A 31 8.12 -8.00 -6.21
N PHE A 32 7.37 -7.01 -6.69
CA PHE A 32 7.10 -5.75 -5.99
C PHE A 32 5.65 -5.72 -5.54
N VAL A 33 5.41 -5.64 -4.23
CA VAL A 33 4.05 -5.70 -3.66
C VAL A 33 3.68 -4.36 -3.03
N ASN A 34 2.59 -3.75 -3.50
CA ASN A 34 1.98 -2.59 -2.86
C ASN A 34 0.69 -3.00 -2.14
N ASN A 35 0.75 -3.17 -0.83
CA ASN A 35 -0.41 -3.50 0.01
C ASN A 35 -0.11 -3.35 1.51
N ASP A 36 -1.12 -3.56 2.36
CA ASP A 36 -0.93 -3.61 3.82
C ASP A 36 -0.07 -4.83 4.23
N ALA A 37 0.68 -4.70 5.33
CA ALA A 37 1.66 -5.70 5.78
C ALA A 37 1.08 -7.12 5.89
N TRP A 38 -0.16 -7.27 6.35
CA TRP A 38 -0.85 -8.57 6.44
C TRP A 38 -0.95 -9.27 5.08
N ILE A 39 -1.30 -8.51 4.04
CA ILE A 39 -1.47 -9.01 2.69
C ILE A 39 -0.12 -9.30 2.06
N VAL A 40 0.88 -8.44 2.30
CA VAL A 40 2.26 -8.70 1.88
C VAL A 40 2.76 -10.02 2.46
N ASN A 41 2.54 -10.27 3.75
CA ASN A 41 2.93 -11.53 4.39
C ASN A 41 2.21 -12.74 3.78
N GLN A 42 0.91 -12.62 3.52
CA GLN A 42 0.12 -13.69 2.89
C GLN A 42 0.61 -13.99 1.47
N LEU A 43 0.88 -12.97 0.66
CA LEU A 43 1.45 -13.13 -0.68
C LEU A 43 2.83 -13.76 -0.63
N TYR A 44 3.73 -13.24 0.22
CA TYR A 44 5.09 -13.77 0.39
C TYR A 44 5.09 -15.23 0.82
N SER A 45 4.19 -15.62 1.73
CA SER A 45 4.08 -17.00 2.22
C SER A 45 3.86 -18.02 1.10
N GLN A 46 3.24 -17.63 -0.01
CA GLN A 46 2.94 -18.50 -1.16
C GLN A 46 4.13 -18.71 -2.10
N ILE A 47 5.15 -17.87 -2.00
CA ILE A 47 6.31 -17.83 -2.92
C ILE A 47 7.66 -17.77 -2.17
N LYS A 48 7.66 -17.92 -0.84
CA LYS A 48 8.88 -17.82 -0.02
C LYS A 48 9.93 -18.89 -0.37
N ASP A 49 9.49 -20.06 -0.80
CA ASP A 49 10.34 -21.15 -1.28
C ASP A 49 11.07 -20.74 -2.57
N PHE A 50 10.34 -20.17 -3.53
CA PHE A 50 10.91 -19.65 -4.76
C PHE A 50 11.89 -18.49 -4.50
N HIS A 51 11.57 -17.63 -3.52
CA HIS A 51 12.50 -16.59 -3.08
C HIS A 51 13.78 -17.20 -2.46
N GLY A 52 13.63 -18.23 -1.60
CA GLY A 52 14.74 -18.94 -0.99
C GLY A 52 15.64 -19.67 -2.00
N GLU A 53 15.10 -20.09 -3.14
CA GLU A 53 15.83 -20.61 -4.29
C GLU A 53 16.57 -19.52 -5.09
N GLY A 54 16.39 -18.24 -4.74
CA GLY A 54 17.01 -17.11 -5.42
C GLY A 54 16.38 -16.77 -6.77
N ARG A 55 15.12 -17.18 -7.02
CA ARG A 55 14.46 -16.99 -8.31
C ARG A 55 14.11 -15.53 -8.63
N PHE A 56 13.96 -14.69 -7.62
CA PHE A 56 13.59 -13.27 -7.74
C PHE A 56 14.02 -12.49 -6.52
N LYS A 57 13.93 -11.16 -6.58
CA LYS A 57 13.98 -10.25 -5.44
C LYS A 57 12.58 -9.90 -4.94
N PHE A 58 12.40 -9.75 -3.63
CA PHE A 58 11.12 -9.38 -3.05
C PHE A 58 11.20 -8.00 -2.37
N ILE A 59 10.41 -7.06 -2.88
CA ILE A 59 10.29 -5.71 -2.32
C ILE A 59 8.85 -5.45 -1.93
N ALA A 60 8.67 -4.95 -0.71
CA ALA A 60 7.37 -4.58 -0.20
C ALA A 60 7.26 -3.06 -0.04
N TYR A 61 6.22 -2.47 -0.61
CA TYR A 61 5.87 -1.06 -0.53
C TYR A 61 4.55 -0.93 0.23
N MET A 62 4.58 -0.44 1.46
CA MET A 62 3.41 -0.52 2.33
C MET A 62 3.20 0.68 3.25
N PRO A 63 1.95 0.95 3.65
CA PRO A 63 1.67 1.96 4.66
C PRO A 63 2.08 1.50 6.06
N MET A 64 2.27 2.49 6.94
CA MET A 64 2.21 2.31 8.38
C MET A 64 0.99 3.07 8.90
N ASP A 65 0.03 2.34 9.45
CA ASP A 65 -1.31 2.86 9.76
C ASP A 65 -1.50 3.29 11.23
N SER A 66 -0.61 2.86 12.13
CA SER A 66 -0.71 3.15 13.57
C SER A 66 0.62 2.98 14.30
N TYR A 67 0.70 3.57 15.49
CA TYR A 67 1.77 3.32 16.46
C TYR A 67 1.75 1.89 16.99
N ALA A 68 2.90 1.42 17.46
CA ALA A 68 3.06 0.17 18.20
C ALA A 68 2.42 -1.03 17.48
N TRP A 69 2.56 -1.06 16.15
CA TRP A 69 2.01 -2.14 15.35
C TRP A 69 2.86 -3.40 15.54
N THR A 70 2.51 -4.18 16.57
CA THR A 70 3.12 -5.46 16.90
C THR A 70 2.31 -6.61 16.28
N GLY A 71 2.99 -7.60 15.68
CA GLY A 71 2.38 -8.89 15.39
C GLY A 71 2.52 -9.39 13.96
N CYS A 72 2.46 -8.53 12.93
CA CYS A 72 2.66 -8.96 11.54
C CYS A 72 3.93 -8.43 10.89
N LEU A 73 4.43 -7.27 11.33
CA LEU A 73 5.60 -6.66 10.70
C LEU A 73 6.81 -7.60 10.77
N ALA A 74 7.03 -8.26 11.90
CA ALA A 74 8.19 -9.14 12.09
C ALA A 74 8.07 -10.53 11.44
N ASP A 75 6.89 -10.95 10.94
CA ASP A 75 6.69 -12.32 10.41
C ASP A 75 7.68 -12.64 9.28
N HIS A 76 7.76 -11.74 8.30
CA HIS A 76 8.56 -11.94 7.09
C HIS A 76 9.39 -10.73 6.68
N SER A 77 9.21 -9.54 7.29
CA SER A 77 9.90 -8.33 6.82
C SER A 77 11.43 -8.45 6.84
N ASN A 78 11.99 -9.16 7.82
CA ASN A 78 13.44 -9.39 7.89
C ASN A 78 13.95 -10.38 6.82
N SER A 79 13.06 -11.11 6.15
CA SER A 79 13.38 -12.03 5.04
C SER A 79 13.28 -11.36 3.67
N TRP A 80 12.69 -10.17 3.55
CA TRP A 80 12.57 -9.46 2.27
C TRP A 80 13.88 -8.78 1.87
N ASP A 81 14.05 -8.53 0.57
CA ASP A 81 15.21 -7.80 0.05
C ASP A 81 15.09 -6.28 0.25
N GLY A 82 13.85 -5.75 0.28
CA GLY A 82 13.61 -4.33 0.45
C GLY A 82 12.27 -4.02 1.10
N ILE A 83 12.27 -3.01 1.96
CA ILE A 83 11.08 -2.45 2.60
C ILE A 83 11.02 -0.97 2.21
N VAL A 84 9.89 -0.57 1.65
CA VAL A 84 9.60 0.80 1.29
C VAL A 84 8.33 1.24 2.01
N VAL A 85 8.39 2.40 2.66
CA VAL A 85 7.26 3.00 3.39
C VAL A 85 7.03 4.42 2.92
N TYR A 86 5.85 4.97 3.23
CA TYR A 86 5.44 6.27 2.69
C TYR A 86 6.01 7.46 3.45
N THR A 87 6.37 7.25 4.73
CA THR A 87 6.70 8.32 5.66
C THR A 87 7.85 7.91 6.58
N GLU A 88 8.58 8.91 7.08
CA GLU A 88 9.59 8.73 8.15
C GLU A 88 8.98 8.12 9.41
N PHE A 89 7.73 8.47 9.72
CA PHE A 89 6.95 7.84 10.78
C PHE A 89 6.86 6.32 10.57
N GLY A 90 6.51 5.89 9.36
CA GLY A 90 6.47 4.48 9.03
C GLY A 90 7.80 3.79 9.24
N ALA A 91 8.90 4.39 8.81
CA ALA A 91 10.23 3.81 8.98
C ALA A 91 10.59 3.64 10.46
N ALA A 92 10.30 4.66 11.29
CA ALA A 92 10.52 4.61 12.73
C ALA A 92 9.72 3.48 13.40
N GLU A 93 8.44 3.32 13.05
CA GLU A 93 7.60 2.25 13.62
C GLU A 93 8.05 0.84 13.18
N PHE A 94 8.52 0.68 11.94
CA PHE A 94 9.12 -0.59 11.51
C PHE A 94 10.34 -0.97 12.36
N HIS A 95 11.23 -0.01 12.61
CA HIS A 95 12.40 -0.24 13.46
C HIS A 95 12.01 -0.49 14.92
N ALA A 96 11.03 0.26 15.45
CA ALA A 96 10.49 0.04 16.79
C ALA A 96 9.87 -1.37 16.94
N ALA A 97 9.31 -1.92 15.86
CA ALA A 97 8.78 -3.28 15.79
C ALA A 97 9.86 -4.39 15.65
N GLY A 98 11.15 -4.03 15.65
CA GLY A 98 12.27 -4.99 15.61
C GLY A 98 12.75 -5.36 14.20
N ILE A 99 12.41 -4.56 13.18
CA ILE A 99 12.93 -4.77 11.82
C ILE A 99 14.35 -4.24 11.71
N THR A 100 15.27 -5.13 11.31
CA THR A 100 16.71 -4.86 11.22
C THR A 100 17.16 -4.55 9.80
N LYS A 101 16.29 -4.75 8.81
CA LYS A 101 16.52 -4.38 7.40
C LYS A 101 16.45 -2.86 7.21
N PRO A 102 17.18 -2.30 6.24
CA PRO A 102 16.97 -0.93 5.80
C PRO A 102 15.52 -0.72 5.37
N VAL A 103 14.90 0.36 5.85
CA VAL A 103 13.56 0.80 5.48
C VAL A 103 13.68 2.11 4.72
N THR A 104 13.32 2.10 3.43
CA THR A 104 13.43 3.27 2.55
C THR A 104 12.12 4.06 2.57
N VAL A 105 12.20 5.38 2.69
CA VAL A 105 11.03 6.26 2.61
C VAL A 105 10.85 6.75 1.18
N ILE A 106 9.75 6.35 0.54
CA ILE A 106 9.30 6.85 -0.76
C ILE A 106 7.82 7.24 -0.65
N PRO A 107 7.50 8.55 -0.61
CA PRO A 107 6.12 9.02 -0.55
C PRO A 107 5.27 8.50 -1.71
N HIS A 108 3.96 8.38 -1.49
CA HIS A 108 3.04 8.02 -2.57
C HIS A 108 3.04 9.09 -3.67
N GLY A 109 3.22 8.62 -4.91
CA GLY A 109 3.14 9.45 -6.09
C GLY A 109 1.70 9.80 -6.47
N ILE A 110 1.56 10.89 -7.21
CA ILE A 110 0.35 11.23 -7.96
C ILE A 110 0.69 11.11 -9.45
N THR A 111 -0.32 10.84 -10.27
CA THR A 111 -0.13 10.87 -11.72
C THR A 111 0.17 12.30 -12.16
N GLU A 112 1.19 12.49 -12.98
CA GLU A 112 1.55 13.81 -13.50
C GLU A 112 0.36 14.46 -14.21
N GLY A 113 0.12 15.74 -13.92
CA GLY A 113 -1.02 16.48 -14.48
C GLY A 113 -2.39 16.06 -13.97
N GLN A 114 -2.50 15.11 -13.02
CA GLN A 114 -3.78 14.73 -12.43
C GLN A 114 -4.38 15.84 -11.56
N PHE A 115 -3.54 16.58 -10.87
CA PHE A 115 -3.93 17.68 -9.99
C PHE A 115 -3.32 18.98 -10.49
N TYR A 116 -4.17 19.92 -10.85
CA TYR A 116 -3.78 21.25 -11.34
C TYR A 116 -4.78 22.31 -10.87
N PRO A 117 -4.35 23.56 -10.70
CA PRO A 117 -5.25 24.63 -10.32
C PRO A 117 -6.28 24.90 -11.43
N MET A 118 -7.51 25.17 -11.01
CA MET A 118 -8.60 25.61 -11.90
C MET A 118 -9.14 26.96 -11.43
N ASP A 119 -9.89 27.64 -12.30
CA ASP A 119 -10.57 28.88 -11.92
C ASP A 119 -11.59 28.63 -10.80
N LYS A 120 -11.41 29.32 -9.66
CA LYS A 120 -12.22 29.10 -8.46
C LYS A 120 -13.68 29.50 -8.65
N ILE A 121 -13.95 30.56 -9.41
CA ILE A 121 -15.32 31.08 -9.62
C ILE A 121 -16.11 30.06 -10.43
N GLU A 122 -15.51 29.56 -11.51
CA GLU A 122 -16.08 28.52 -12.37
C GLU A 122 -16.30 27.21 -11.60
N CYS A 123 -15.33 26.77 -10.79
CA CYS A 123 -15.49 25.58 -9.96
C CYS A 123 -16.64 25.72 -8.94
N ARG A 124 -16.73 26.86 -8.25
CA ARG A 124 -17.82 27.14 -7.30
C ARG A 124 -19.17 27.16 -7.98
N LYS A 125 -19.27 27.78 -9.15
CA LYS A 125 -20.50 27.79 -9.96
C LYS A 125 -20.92 26.37 -10.36
N LYS A 126 -19.98 25.53 -10.81
CA LYS A 126 -20.25 24.13 -11.19
C LYS A 126 -20.69 23.25 -10.01
N LEU A 127 -20.11 23.49 -8.82
CA LEU A 127 -20.43 22.76 -7.59
C LEU A 127 -21.60 23.38 -6.80
N ASN A 128 -22.22 24.44 -7.32
CA ASN A 128 -23.29 25.19 -6.65
C ASN A 128 -22.90 25.69 -5.24
N ILE A 129 -21.68 26.19 -5.10
CA ILE A 129 -21.13 26.76 -3.85
C ILE A 129 -21.22 28.30 -3.93
N PRO A 130 -21.72 29.00 -2.89
CA PRO A 130 -21.75 30.46 -2.88
C PRO A 130 -20.34 31.06 -2.97
N GLN A 131 -20.21 32.21 -3.64
CA GLN A 131 -18.90 32.78 -3.98
C GLN A 131 -18.13 33.29 -2.75
N ASP A 132 -18.85 33.72 -1.72
CA ASP A 132 -18.36 34.25 -0.46
C ASP A 132 -18.14 33.20 0.64
N SER A 133 -18.50 31.93 0.38
CA SER A 133 -18.38 30.87 1.38
C SER A 133 -16.94 30.49 1.70
N PHE A 134 -16.68 30.24 2.99
CA PHE A 134 -15.50 29.52 3.44
C PHE A 134 -15.72 28.01 3.26
N VAL A 135 -14.84 27.33 2.51
CA VAL A 135 -15.00 25.93 2.13
C VAL A 135 -13.93 25.09 2.80
N VAL A 136 -14.34 24.04 3.52
CA VAL A 136 -13.48 23.01 4.08
C VAL A 136 -13.80 21.69 3.38
N PHE A 137 -12.78 20.96 2.93
CA PHE A 137 -12.94 19.67 2.27
C PHE A 137 -12.44 18.54 3.16
N ASN A 138 -13.34 17.59 3.47
CA ASN A 138 -12.98 16.30 4.04
C ASN A 138 -13.25 15.20 2.99
N GLY A 139 -12.18 14.68 2.39
CA GLY A 139 -12.22 13.63 1.38
C GLY A 139 -12.01 12.21 1.92
N ASN A 140 -12.18 11.97 3.22
CA ASN A 140 -11.94 10.66 3.80
C ASN A 140 -13.06 9.65 3.49
N ARG A 141 -12.70 8.37 3.42
CA ARG A 141 -13.68 7.27 3.38
C ARG A 141 -14.56 7.32 4.64
N ASN A 142 -15.86 7.09 4.48
CA ASN A 142 -16.82 7.06 5.59
C ASN A 142 -16.60 5.83 6.51
N GLN A 143 -15.67 5.96 7.46
CA GLN A 143 -15.28 4.94 8.42
C GLN A 143 -15.05 5.59 9.78
N ALA A 144 -15.47 4.93 10.87
CA ALA A 144 -15.35 5.44 12.24
C ALA A 144 -13.91 5.89 12.59
N ARG A 145 -12.88 5.15 12.14
CA ARG A 145 -11.47 5.49 12.38
C ARG A 145 -11.04 6.85 11.81
N LYS A 146 -11.78 7.38 10.84
CA LYS A 146 -11.49 8.67 10.19
C LYS A 146 -12.04 9.86 10.98
N ARG A 147 -12.80 9.60 12.05
CA ARG A 147 -13.26 10.61 13.02
C ARG A 147 -13.92 11.83 12.39
N ILE A 148 -14.76 11.57 11.37
CA ILE A 148 -15.50 12.62 10.63
C ILE A 148 -16.44 13.40 11.57
N ASP A 149 -16.82 12.81 12.71
CA ASP A 149 -17.58 13.45 13.79
C ASP A 149 -16.93 14.72 14.38
N ILE A 150 -15.60 14.87 14.26
CA ILE A 150 -14.83 15.98 14.84
C ILE A 150 -14.01 16.78 13.81
N THR A 151 -14.25 16.58 12.52
CA THR A 151 -13.55 17.29 11.43
C THR A 151 -14.38 18.41 10.84
#